data_AF-A0A1V6B495-F1
#
_entry.id   AF-A0A1V6B495-F1
#
_cell.length_a   1.000
_cell.length_b   1.000
_cell.length_c   1.000
_cell.angle_alpha   90.00
_cell.angle_beta   90.00
_cell.angle_gamma   90.00
#
_symmetry.space_group_name_H-M   'P 1'
#
loop_
_entity.id
_entity.type
_entity.pdbx_description
1 polymer ?
#
loop_
_entity_poly.entity_id
_entity_poly.type
_entity_poly.pdbx_seq_one_letter_code
_entity_poly.pdbx_strand_id
1 'polypeptide(L)'
;MKRVIQFAGDLRFAFWLILSAGVIMWIGSIYAAMEYTLIYSINGEPLVKWFSTKGMEYISVTWWIPVMFVIFILLGINTFACTVNRVMVLLPRRKIIGLKRFLVLISPSIIHILFMFMLAGHFLSFTAVSQQKIPVAEGGKVEIAGMGNISVNSLDYEYFPDSSLLRQRIKQTHVEISVENNGLITSHKVAFMEPLLINGNIIILDMEKKKQDRIVIPDPADDNCNKEQKFHYSQKSADVKPQLFFLVINDPGLFILFPGFFIVIAIMGWYFYQTNISKNNKDLMEVENESINC
;
A
#
# COMPACT_ATOMS: atom_id res chain seq x y z
N MET A 1 -34.54 -1.25 16.94
CA MET A 1 -33.59 -0.90 15.85
C MET A 1 -33.19 0.59 15.85
N LYS A 2 -34.12 1.56 15.84
CA LYS A 2 -33.80 3.00 15.82
C LYS A 2 -32.86 3.48 16.94
N ARG A 3 -33.04 3.00 18.19
CA ARG A 3 -32.18 3.36 19.34
C ARG A 3 -30.73 2.88 19.19
N VAL A 4 -30.51 1.70 18.62
CA VAL A 4 -29.16 1.14 18.43
C VAL A 4 -28.40 1.92 17.36
N ILE A 5 -29.06 2.29 16.26
CA ILE A 5 -28.46 3.11 15.19
C ILE A 5 -28.20 4.55 15.67
N GLN A 6 -29.04 5.09 16.55
CA GLN A 6 -28.83 6.41 17.16
C GLN A 6 -27.64 6.40 18.12
N PHE A 7 -27.53 5.38 18.96
CA PHE A 7 -26.38 5.23 19.86
C PHE A 7 -25.08 4.97 19.09
N ALA A 8 -25.11 4.06 18.13
CA ALA A 8 -23.96 3.74 17.29
C ALA A 8 -23.49 4.95 16.47
N GLY A 9 -24.39 5.88 16.09
CA GLY A 9 -24.05 7.09 15.34
C GLY A 9 -23.67 8.32 16.18
N ASP A 10 -23.45 8.17 17.49
CA ASP A 10 -23.09 9.28 18.38
C ASP A 10 -21.67 9.81 18.10
N LEU A 11 -21.53 11.14 18.11
CA LEU A 11 -20.26 11.85 17.92
C LEU A 11 -19.31 11.63 19.09
N ARG A 12 -19.83 11.50 20.32
CA ARG A 12 -18.99 11.23 21.50
C ARG A 12 -18.33 9.86 21.40
N PHE A 13 -19.10 8.86 20.95
CA PHE A 13 -18.57 7.52 20.72
C PHE A 13 -17.48 7.53 19.65
N ALA A 14 -17.70 8.25 18.54
CA ALA A 14 -16.70 8.44 17.49
C ALA A 14 -15.39 9.05 18.03
N PHE A 15 -15.49 10.11 18.85
CA PHE A 15 -14.33 10.75 19.48
C PHE A 15 -13.50 9.77 20.31
N TRP A 16 -14.16 8.98 21.17
CA TRP A 16 -13.46 8.00 22.00
C TRP A 16 -12.84 6.86 21.18
N LEU A 17 -13.50 6.42 20.10
CA LEU A 17 -12.95 5.41 19.19
C LEU A 17 -11.70 5.93 18.48
N ILE A 18 -11.72 7.17 17.98
CA ILE A 18 -10.57 7.80 17.33
C ILE A 18 -9.42 7.98 18.33
N LEU A 19 -9.71 8.44 19.55
CA LEU A 19 -8.70 8.57 20.60
C LEU A 19 -8.08 7.20 20.95
N SER A 20 -8.91 6.16 21.09
CA SER A 20 -8.45 4.79 21.35
C SER A 20 -7.59 4.26 20.20
N ALA A 21 -7.96 4.54 18.95
CA ALA A 21 -7.16 4.21 17.77
C ALA A 21 -5.80 4.92 17.80
N GLY A 22 -5.76 6.19 18.22
CA GLY A 22 -4.49 6.92 18.40
C GLY A 22 -3.59 6.31 19.47
N VAL A 23 -4.16 5.95 20.62
CA VAL A 23 -3.42 5.31 21.73
C VAL A 23 -2.89 3.93 21.32
N ILE A 24 -3.70 3.10 20.67
CA ILE A 24 -3.26 1.75 20.24
C ILE A 24 -2.20 1.82 19.15
N MET A 25 -2.27 2.79 18.22
CA MET A 25 -1.20 3.03 17.24
C MET A 25 0.12 3.39 17.93
N TRP A 26 0.05 4.28 18.92
CA TRP A 26 1.25 4.69 19.66
C TRP A 26 1.89 3.51 20.40
N ILE A 27 1.08 2.68 21.06
CA ILE A 27 1.54 1.42 21.69
C ILE A 27 2.16 0.48 20.64
N GLY A 28 1.48 0.28 19.50
CA GLY A 28 1.98 -0.56 18.41
C GLY A 28 3.32 -0.08 17.85
N SER A 29 3.52 1.24 17.76
CA SER A 29 4.79 1.83 17.34
C SER A 29 5.93 1.51 18.31
N ILE A 30 5.67 1.44 19.62
CA ILE A 30 6.69 1.07 20.62
C ILE A 30 7.06 -0.41 20.47
N TYR A 31 6.07 -1.30 20.37
CA TYR A 31 6.33 -2.72 20.15
C TYR A 31 7.07 -2.98 18.83
N ALA A 32 6.73 -2.26 17.76
CA ALA A 32 7.42 -2.34 16.48
C ALA A 32 8.89 -1.89 16.56
N ALA A 33 9.20 -0.91 17.42
CA ALA A 33 10.58 -0.49 17.66
C ALA A 33 11.38 -1.51 18.48
N MET A 34 10.73 -2.19 19.45
CA MET A 34 11.37 -3.21 20.28
C MET A 34 11.66 -4.50 19.52
N GLU A 35 10.68 -5.01 18.75
CA GLU A 35 10.75 -6.29 18.04
C GLU A 35 10.67 -6.09 16.51
N TYR A 36 11.62 -5.31 15.98
CA TYR A 36 11.63 -4.92 14.58
C TYR A 36 11.61 -6.11 13.63
N THR A 37 12.38 -7.17 13.90
CA THR A 37 12.47 -8.34 13.01
C THR A 37 11.15 -9.09 12.89
N LEU A 38 10.43 -9.26 14.01
CA LEU A 38 9.12 -9.89 14.05
C LEU A 38 8.11 -9.06 13.24
N ILE A 39 7.98 -7.76 13.54
CA ILE A 39 6.99 -6.89 12.90
C ILE A 39 7.32 -6.61 11.43
N TYR A 40 8.60 -6.48 11.07
CA TYR A 40 9.03 -6.33 9.67
C TYR A 40 8.62 -7.53 8.81
N SER A 41 8.55 -8.73 9.39
CA SER A 41 8.15 -9.93 8.65
C SER A 41 6.69 -9.93 8.18
N ILE A 42 5.83 -9.03 8.70
CA ILE A 42 4.45 -8.81 8.23
C ILE A 42 4.44 -8.37 6.76
N ASN A 43 5.45 -7.62 6.30
CA ASN A 43 5.46 -7.05 4.96
C ASN A 43 5.58 -8.10 3.83
N GLY A 44 6.01 -9.32 4.16
CA GLY A 44 6.27 -10.37 3.18
C GLY A 44 5.15 -11.40 3.02
N GLU A 45 4.08 -11.32 3.79
CA GLU A 45 2.99 -12.30 3.75
C GLU A 45 1.64 -11.71 4.19
N PRO A 46 0.50 -12.31 3.77
CA PRO A 46 -0.82 -11.84 4.19
C PRO A 46 -0.95 -11.82 5.71
N LEU A 47 -1.57 -10.78 6.27
CA LEU A 47 -1.64 -10.57 7.71
C LEU A 47 -2.27 -11.74 8.46
N VAL A 48 -3.34 -12.34 7.91
CA VAL A 48 -4.04 -13.46 8.55
C VAL A 48 -3.12 -14.68 8.68
N LYS A 49 -2.34 -14.97 7.63
CA LYS A 49 -1.36 -16.06 7.62
C LYS A 49 -0.20 -15.76 8.56
N TRP A 50 0.30 -14.53 8.55
CA TRP A 50 1.35 -14.09 9.46
C TRP A 50 0.92 -14.24 10.92
N PHE A 51 -0.29 -13.76 11.25
CA PHE A 51 -0.79 -13.76 12.61
C PHE A 51 -1.01 -15.18 13.14
N SER A 52 -1.56 -16.08 12.31
CA SER A 52 -1.78 -17.47 12.72
C SER A 52 -0.48 -18.28 12.88
N THR A 53 0.56 -17.97 12.12
CA THR A 53 1.83 -18.72 12.14
C THR A 53 2.85 -18.16 13.12
N LYS A 54 3.00 -16.83 13.20
CA LYS A 54 4.01 -16.15 14.03
C LYS A 54 3.37 -15.28 15.12
N GLY A 55 2.31 -14.55 14.78
CA GLY A 55 1.72 -13.57 15.68
C GLY A 55 1.17 -14.18 16.98
N MET A 56 0.53 -15.35 16.88
CA MET A 56 -0.05 -16.08 18.02
C MET A 56 1.00 -16.56 19.03
N GLU A 57 2.21 -16.90 18.57
CA GLU A 57 3.31 -17.31 19.46
C GLU A 57 3.79 -16.13 20.33
N TYR A 58 3.79 -14.92 19.76
CA TYR A 58 4.24 -13.69 20.42
C TYR A 58 3.07 -12.76 20.77
N ILE A 59 1.97 -13.32 21.30
CA ILE A 59 0.74 -12.53 21.58
C ILE A 59 0.99 -11.37 22.55
N SER A 60 1.96 -11.49 23.45
CA SER A 60 2.37 -10.41 24.37
C SER A 60 2.87 -9.15 23.65
N VAL A 61 3.37 -9.30 22.42
CA VAL A 61 3.87 -8.22 21.56
C VAL A 61 2.86 -7.86 20.47
N THR A 62 2.07 -8.81 19.98
CA THR A 62 1.21 -8.64 18.79
C THR A 62 -0.26 -8.36 19.08
N TRP A 63 -0.71 -8.45 20.34
CA TRP A 63 -2.11 -8.27 20.74
C TRP A 63 -2.75 -6.94 20.30
N TRP A 64 -1.95 -5.88 20.11
CA TRP A 64 -2.45 -4.58 19.68
C TRP A 64 -3.00 -4.60 18.26
N ILE A 65 -2.53 -5.53 17.41
CA ILE A 65 -2.98 -5.69 16.02
C ILE A 65 -4.47 -6.08 15.98
N PRO A 66 -4.93 -7.20 16.58
CA PRO A 66 -6.34 -7.55 16.58
C PRO A 66 -7.21 -6.51 17.31
N VAL A 67 -6.72 -5.90 18.38
CA VAL A 67 -7.43 -4.80 19.06
C VAL A 67 -7.65 -3.62 18.10
N MET A 68 -6.66 -3.28 17.27
CA MET A 68 -6.80 -2.24 16.27
C MET A 68 -7.88 -2.57 15.23
N PHE A 69 -7.95 -3.81 14.75
CA PHE A 69 -9.03 -4.22 13.83
C PHE A 69 -10.41 -4.10 14.47
N VAL A 70 -10.56 -4.48 15.75
CA VAL A 70 -11.82 -4.30 16.48
C VAL A 70 -12.20 -2.83 16.55
N ILE A 71 -11.26 -1.93 16.86
CA ILE A 71 -11.51 -0.48 16.89
C ILE A 71 -11.93 0.05 15.51
N PHE A 72 -11.26 -0.37 14.43
CA PHE A 72 -11.62 0.03 13.07
C PHE A 72 -12.99 -0.49 12.63
N ILE A 73 -13.37 -1.71 13.02
CA ILE A 73 -14.72 -2.24 12.77
C ILE A 73 -15.77 -1.38 13.50
N LEU A 74 -15.52 -1.04 14.77
CA LEU A 74 -16.42 -0.18 15.54
C LEU A 74 -16.52 1.23 14.94
N LEU A 75 -15.40 1.81 14.49
CA LEU A 75 -15.37 3.08 13.80
C LEU A 75 -16.16 3.03 12.49
N GLY A 76 -16.05 1.92 11.76
CA GLY A 76 -16.82 1.68 10.56
C GLY A 76 -18.33 1.62 10.82
N ILE A 77 -18.75 0.86 11.85
CA ILE A 77 -20.16 0.79 12.27
C ILE A 77 -20.69 2.17 12.67
N ASN A 78 -19.89 2.94 13.43
CA ASN A 78 -20.25 4.30 13.83
C ASN A 78 -20.43 5.22 12.63
N THR A 79 -19.46 5.19 11.71
CA THR A 79 -19.49 6.00 10.47
C THR A 79 -20.69 5.65 9.60
N PHE A 80 -21.00 4.36 9.46
CA PHE A 80 -22.17 3.88 8.74
C PHE A 80 -23.48 4.36 9.39
N ALA A 81 -23.63 4.19 10.70
CA ALA A 81 -24.82 4.62 11.44
C ALA A 81 -25.05 6.13 11.34
N CYS A 82 -23.98 6.92 11.51
CA CYS A 82 -24.03 8.38 11.36
C CYS A 82 -24.45 8.79 9.94
N THR A 83 -23.91 8.11 8.94
CA THR A 83 -24.23 8.36 7.52
C THR A 83 -25.67 8.04 7.20
N VAL A 84 -26.18 6.88 7.63
CA VAL A 84 -27.58 6.48 7.42
C VAL A 84 -28.53 7.49 8.08
N ASN A 85 -28.28 7.87 9.33
CA ASN A 85 -29.10 8.86 10.04
C ASN A 85 -29.17 10.20 9.29
N ARG A 86 -28.02 10.70 8.81
CA ARG A 86 -27.95 11.96 8.06
C ARG A 86 -28.64 11.88 6.70
N VAL A 87 -28.43 10.78 5.97
CA VAL A 87 -29.03 10.55 4.66
C VAL A 87 -30.56 10.41 4.78
N MET A 88 -31.06 9.71 5.79
CA MET A 88 -32.50 9.60 6.07
C MET A 88 -33.19 10.94 6.36
N VAL A 89 -32.48 11.90 6.96
CA VAL A 89 -33.02 13.24 7.25
C VAL A 89 -32.96 14.16 6.01
N LEU A 90 -31.91 14.04 5.20
CA LEU A 90 -31.69 14.92 4.04
C LEU A 90 -32.49 14.50 2.80
N LEU A 91 -32.63 13.20 2.54
CA LEU A 91 -33.31 12.66 1.35
C LEU A 91 -34.74 13.19 1.16
N PRO A 92 -35.61 13.22 2.19
CA PRO A 92 -36.97 13.76 2.04
C PRO A 92 -37.00 15.26 1.71
N ARG A 93 -35.99 16.02 2.16
CA ARG A 93 -35.89 17.47 1.95
C ARG A 93 -35.33 17.85 0.57
N ARG A 94 -34.92 16.87 -0.26
CA ARG A 94 -34.34 17.10 -1.60
C ARG A 94 -35.23 17.90 -2.55
N LYS A 95 -36.56 17.79 -2.42
CA LYS A 95 -37.52 18.49 -3.29
C LYS A 95 -37.68 19.97 -2.90
N ILE A 96 -37.31 20.32 -1.67
CA ILE A 96 -37.48 21.65 -1.09
C ILE A 96 -36.18 22.45 -1.20
N ILE A 97 -35.03 21.76 -1.15
CA ILE A 97 -33.70 22.38 -1.20
C ILE A 97 -33.18 22.34 -2.64
N GLY A 98 -32.71 23.49 -3.16
CA GLY A 98 -32.07 23.55 -4.48
C GLY A 98 -30.88 22.59 -4.61
N LEU A 99 -30.70 22.01 -5.82
CA LEU A 99 -29.75 20.92 -6.08
C LEU A 99 -28.32 21.21 -5.60
N LYS A 100 -27.80 22.42 -5.86
CA LYS A 100 -26.43 22.81 -5.43
C LYS A 100 -26.26 22.76 -3.91
N ARG A 101 -27.22 23.33 -3.17
CA ARG A 101 -27.20 23.34 -1.70
C ARG A 101 -27.37 21.93 -1.14
N PHE A 102 -28.24 21.11 -1.74
CA PHE A 102 -28.38 19.71 -1.36
C PHE A 102 -27.08 18.93 -1.55
N LEU A 103 -26.39 19.10 -2.69
CA LEU A 103 -25.11 18.43 -2.96
C LEU A 103 -24.04 18.78 -1.92
N VAL A 104 -23.88 20.06 -1.56
CA VAL A 104 -22.94 20.49 -0.51
C VAL A 104 -23.26 19.87 0.85
N LEU A 105 -24.56 19.76 1.21
CA LEU A 105 -24.97 19.20 2.49
C LEU A 105 -24.78 17.68 2.58
N ILE A 106 -24.88 16.96 1.46
CA ILE A 106 -24.70 15.50 1.42
C ILE A 106 -23.24 15.10 1.16
N SER A 107 -22.36 16.01 0.72
CA SER A 107 -20.94 15.73 0.49
C SER A 107 -20.26 15.02 1.68
N PRO A 108 -20.44 15.42 2.95
CA PRO A 108 -19.82 14.70 4.08
C PRO A 108 -20.29 13.24 4.20
N SER A 109 -21.57 12.97 3.93
CA SER A 109 -22.10 11.60 3.91
C SER A 109 -21.50 10.77 2.77
N ILE A 110 -21.32 11.37 1.59
CA ILE A 110 -20.68 10.69 0.44
C ILE A 110 -19.22 10.36 0.77
N ILE A 111 -18.49 11.30 1.38
CA ILE A 111 -17.10 11.10 1.79
C ILE A 111 -16.98 9.97 2.81
N HIS A 112 -17.90 9.87 3.78
CA HIS A 112 -17.93 8.74 4.71
C HIS A 112 -18.12 7.40 3.99
N ILE A 113 -19.01 7.33 3.00
CA ILE A 113 -19.21 6.11 2.21
C ILE A 113 -17.93 5.76 1.45
N LEU A 114 -17.31 6.73 0.78
CA LEU A 114 -16.06 6.52 0.06
C LEU A 114 -14.93 6.09 1.01
N PHE A 115 -14.82 6.72 2.18
CA PHE A 115 -13.86 6.34 3.20
C PHE A 115 -14.04 4.89 3.67
N MET A 116 -15.29 4.44 3.86
CA MET A 116 -15.59 3.06 4.20
C MET A 116 -15.16 2.08 3.10
N PHE A 117 -15.39 2.42 1.83
CA PHE A 117 -14.90 1.62 0.71
C PHE A 117 -13.37 1.59 0.65
N MET A 118 -12.70 2.72 0.86
CA MET A 118 -11.23 2.77 0.90
C MET A 118 -10.67 1.95 2.06
N LEU A 119 -11.27 2.02 3.26
CA LEU A 119 -10.85 1.22 4.41
C LEU A 119 -11.05 -0.29 4.15
N ALA A 120 -12.15 -0.66 3.50
CA ALA A 120 -12.37 -2.04 3.03
C ALA A 120 -11.34 -2.45 1.97
N GLY A 121 -10.97 -1.55 1.06
CA GLY A 121 -9.89 -1.75 0.08
C GLY A 121 -8.55 -2.02 0.77
N HIS A 122 -8.18 -1.20 1.76
CA HIS A 122 -6.98 -1.45 2.58
C HIS A 122 -7.04 -2.79 3.30
N PHE A 123 -8.16 -3.12 3.92
CA PHE A 123 -8.34 -4.42 4.57
C PHE A 123 -8.15 -5.58 3.59
N LEU A 124 -8.69 -5.46 2.37
CA LEU A 124 -8.52 -6.44 1.32
C LEU A 124 -7.05 -6.56 0.89
N SER A 125 -6.34 -5.44 0.69
CA SER A 125 -4.91 -5.45 0.41
C SER A 125 -4.14 -6.16 1.53
N PHE A 126 -4.40 -5.86 2.80
CA PHE A 126 -3.69 -6.49 3.92
C PHE A 126 -3.95 -8.01 4.07
N THR A 127 -5.13 -8.49 3.67
CA THR A 127 -5.54 -9.89 3.89
C THR A 127 -5.40 -10.78 2.67
N ALA A 128 -5.47 -10.20 1.46
CA ALA A 128 -5.49 -10.93 0.21
C ALA A 128 -4.34 -10.59 -0.74
N VAL A 129 -3.44 -9.65 -0.38
CA VAL A 129 -2.23 -9.42 -1.18
C VAL A 129 -1.40 -10.69 -1.26
N SER A 130 -1.07 -11.10 -2.47
CA SER A 130 -0.17 -12.21 -2.72
C SER A 130 1.13 -11.65 -3.28
N GLN A 131 2.23 -11.94 -2.60
CA GLN A 131 3.58 -11.65 -3.09
C GLN A 131 4.34 -12.96 -3.22
N GLN A 132 4.91 -13.20 -4.39
CA GLN A 132 5.74 -14.37 -4.66
C GLN A 132 7.09 -13.93 -5.21
N LYS A 133 8.17 -14.36 -4.55
CA LYS A 133 9.53 -14.21 -5.06
C LYS A 133 9.94 -15.49 -5.76
N ILE A 134 10.25 -15.39 -7.04
CA ILE A 134 10.57 -16.53 -7.87
C ILE A 134 11.96 -16.34 -8.47
N PRO A 135 12.92 -17.25 -8.25
CA PRO A 135 14.25 -17.13 -8.82
C PRO A 135 14.20 -17.17 -10.35
N VAL A 136 14.90 -16.23 -10.97
CA VAL A 136 15.06 -16.15 -12.43
C VAL A 136 16.30 -16.94 -12.82
N ALA A 137 16.11 -17.94 -13.68
CA ALA A 137 17.20 -18.68 -14.32
C ALA A 137 16.97 -18.69 -15.83
N GLU A 138 18.04 -18.47 -16.59
CA GLU A 138 18.00 -18.51 -18.06
C GLU A 138 17.51 -19.88 -18.55
N GLY A 139 16.56 -19.89 -19.49
CA GLY A 139 15.91 -21.12 -19.97
C GLY A 139 14.96 -21.78 -18.96
N GLY A 140 14.77 -21.19 -17.78
CA GLY A 140 13.88 -21.70 -16.74
C GLY A 140 12.41 -21.54 -17.13
N LYS A 141 11.59 -22.52 -16.75
CA LYS A 141 10.13 -22.40 -16.77
C LYS A 141 9.62 -22.22 -15.35
N VAL A 142 8.76 -21.23 -15.17
CA VAL A 142 8.16 -20.89 -13.88
C VAL A 142 6.66 -20.85 -14.06
N GLU A 143 5.95 -21.55 -13.18
CA GLU A 143 4.51 -21.39 -13.06
C GLU A 143 4.18 -20.23 -12.12
N ILE A 144 3.45 -19.24 -12.63
CA ILE A 144 3.00 -18.10 -11.83
C ILE A 144 1.48 -18.15 -11.71
N ALA A 145 0.98 -18.12 -10.47
CA ALA A 145 -0.45 -18.16 -10.18
C ALA A 145 -1.20 -17.04 -10.93
N GLY A 146 -2.14 -17.42 -11.80
CA GLY A 146 -2.95 -16.50 -12.61
C GLY A 146 -2.35 -16.07 -13.96
N MET A 147 -1.13 -16.50 -14.30
CA MET A 147 -0.50 -16.24 -15.60
C MET A 147 -0.06 -17.51 -16.35
N GLY A 148 -0.12 -18.68 -15.69
CA GLY A 148 0.30 -19.94 -16.31
C GLY A 148 1.82 -20.08 -16.36
N ASN A 149 2.30 -20.84 -17.34
CA ASN A 149 3.72 -21.12 -17.51
C ASN A 149 4.43 -19.94 -18.20
N ILE A 150 5.41 -19.38 -17.52
CA ILE A 150 6.29 -18.32 -18.03
C ILE A 150 7.66 -18.94 -18.28
N SER A 151 8.18 -18.77 -19.49
CA SER A 151 9.56 -19.15 -19.82
C SER A 151 10.46 -17.93 -19.84
N VAL A 152 11.62 -18.05 -19.18
CA VAL A 152 12.69 -17.06 -19.23
C VAL A 152 13.56 -17.37 -20.44
N ASN A 153 13.49 -16.53 -21.47
CA ASN A 153 14.17 -16.78 -22.73
C ASN A 153 15.65 -16.38 -22.66
N SER A 154 15.93 -15.18 -22.17
CA SER A 154 17.29 -14.63 -22.10
C SER A 154 17.45 -13.61 -20.97
N LEU A 155 18.69 -13.44 -20.52
CA LEU A 155 19.09 -12.36 -19.62
C LEU A 155 20.16 -11.49 -20.29
N ASP A 156 19.77 -10.27 -20.64
CA ASP A 156 20.66 -9.28 -21.26
C ASP A 156 21.10 -8.23 -20.24
N TYR A 157 22.40 -7.89 -20.25
CA TYR A 157 22.97 -6.86 -19.39
C TYR A 157 23.40 -5.65 -20.23
N GLU A 158 22.82 -4.49 -19.93
CA GLU A 158 23.28 -3.21 -20.44
C GLU A 158 24.39 -2.70 -19.52
N TYR A 159 25.55 -2.38 -20.10
CA TYR A 159 26.71 -1.86 -19.35
C TYR A 159 26.86 -0.34 -19.56
N PHE A 160 27.49 0.34 -18.61
CA PHE A 160 27.85 1.75 -18.79
C PHE A 160 28.84 1.92 -19.96
N PRO A 161 28.70 3.01 -20.74
CA PRO A 161 29.57 3.28 -21.88
C PRO A 161 31.03 3.43 -21.45
N ASP A 162 31.96 3.09 -22.33
CA ASP A 162 33.41 3.09 -22.05
C ASP A 162 33.97 4.47 -21.67
N SER A 163 33.27 5.54 -22.02
CA SER A 163 33.57 6.92 -21.65
C SER A 163 33.26 7.27 -20.19
N SER A 164 32.54 6.41 -19.47
CA SER A 164 32.16 6.61 -18.07
C SER A 164 33.19 6.04 -17.09
N LEU A 165 33.33 6.68 -15.93
CA LEU A 165 34.08 6.13 -14.78
C LEU A 165 33.48 4.80 -14.26
N LEU A 166 32.24 4.49 -14.65
CA LEU A 166 31.54 3.25 -14.32
C LEU A 166 31.63 2.18 -15.41
N ARG A 167 32.53 2.32 -16.39
CA ARG A 167 32.74 1.34 -17.47
C ARG A 167 32.79 -0.10 -16.95
N GLN A 168 32.26 -1.03 -17.74
CA GLN A 168 32.13 -2.46 -17.40
C GLN A 168 31.23 -2.78 -16.19
N ARG A 169 30.57 -1.80 -15.57
CA ARG A 169 29.51 -2.06 -14.58
C ARG A 169 28.16 -2.20 -15.27
N ILE A 170 27.31 -3.07 -14.74
CA ILE A 170 25.93 -3.24 -15.19
C ILE A 170 25.17 -1.96 -14.88
N LYS A 171 24.60 -1.35 -15.92
CA LYS A 171 23.66 -0.22 -15.84
C LYS A 171 22.24 -0.73 -15.62
N GLN A 172 21.82 -1.73 -16.39
CA GLN A 172 20.48 -2.30 -16.34
C GLN A 172 20.50 -3.77 -16.77
N THR A 173 19.63 -4.58 -16.17
CA THR A 173 19.39 -5.96 -16.61
C THR A 173 18.02 -6.05 -17.24
N HIS A 174 17.94 -6.64 -18.42
CA HIS A 174 16.70 -6.94 -19.13
C HIS A 174 16.49 -8.45 -19.12
N VAL A 175 15.29 -8.87 -18.75
CA VAL A 175 14.89 -10.27 -18.80
C VAL A 175 13.79 -10.40 -19.83
N GLU A 176 14.00 -11.22 -20.85
CA GLU A 176 12.97 -11.53 -21.83
C GLU A 176 12.17 -12.73 -21.35
N ILE A 177 10.86 -12.53 -21.17
CA ILE A 177 9.93 -13.57 -20.75
C ILE A 177 8.92 -13.85 -21.86
N SER A 178 8.59 -15.12 -22.05
CA SER A 178 7.47 -15.53 -22.88
C SER A 178 6.36 -16.08 -22.01
N VAL A 179 5.16 -15.52 -22.21
CA VAL A 179 3.94 -15.93 -21.51
C VAL A 179 3.02 -16.59 -22.51
N GLU A 180 2.62 -17.82 -22.20
CA GLU A 180 1.63 -18.57 -22.98
C GLU A 180 0.23 -18.27 -22.44
N ASN A 181 -0.57 -17.52 -23.22
CA ASN A 181 -1.98 -17.26 -22.91
C ASN A 181 -2.84 -17.81 -24.05
N ASN A 182 -3.72 -18.77 -23.75
CA ASN A 182 -4.66 -19.36 -24.72
C ASN A 182 -4.00 -19.82 -26.05
N GLY A 183 -2.78 -20.35 -25.99
CA GLY A 183 -2.02 -20.82 -27.16
C GLY A 183 -1.26 -19.74 -27.94
N LEU A 184 -1.35 -18.47 -27.52
CA LEU A 184 -0.52 -17.37 -28.04
C LEU A 184 0.67 -17.13 -27.11
N ILE A 185 1.88 -17.26 -27.67
CA ILE A 185 3.12 -16.93 -26.96
C ILE A 185 3.43 -15.46 -27.19
N THR A 186 3.44 -14.68 -26.12
CA THR A 186 3.77 -13.25 -26.16
C THR A 186 5.09 -13.00 -25.43
N SER A 187 6.04 -12.37 -26.11
CA SER A 187 7.34 -12.02 -25.53
C SER A 187 7.30 -10.61 -24.95
N HIS A 188 7.77 -10.46 -23.72
CA HIS A 188 7.85 -9.19 -23.02
C HIS A 188 9.24 -9.03 -22.38
N LYS A 189 9.74 -7.80 -22.36
CA LYS A 189 10.98 -7.46 -21.65
C LYS A 189 10.62 -6.86 -20.30
N VAL A 190 11.29 -7.32 -19.24
CA VAL A 190 11.14 -6.82 -17.88
C VAL A 190 12.48 -6.27 -17.40
N ALA A 191 12.47 -5.09 -16.78
CA ALA A 191 13.64 -4.47 -16.17
C ALA A 191 13.30 -3.93 -14.77
N PHE A 192 14.31 -3.60 -13.96
CA PHE A 192 14.14 -3.16 -12.57
C PHE A 192 13.15 -1.99 -12.37
N MET A 193 13.11 -1.05 -13.32
CA MET A 193 12.25 0.14 -13.25
C MET A 193 11.10 0.11 -14.26
N GLU A 194 10.91 -1.03 -14.95
CA GLU A 194 9.89 -1.22 -15.96
C GLU A 194 9.02 -2.43 -15.55
N PRO A 195 8.11 -2.23 -14.58
CA PRO A 195 7.24 -3.30 -14.12
C PRO A 195 6.26 -3.69 -15.22
N LEU A 196 5.98 -4.99 -15.32
CA LEU A 196 5.09 -5.53 -16.33
C LEU A 196 3.75 -5.93 -15.70
N LEU A 197 2.64 -5.43 -16.26
CA LEU A 197 1.29 -5.76 -15.82
C LEU A 197 0.67 -6.79 -16.77
N ILE A 198 0.43 -8.01 -16.30
CA ILE A 198 -0.24 -9.07 -17.07
C ILE A 198 -1.33 -9.70 -16.20
N ASN A 199 -2.55 -9.81 -16.74
CA ASN A 199 -3.71 -10.45 -16.07
C ASN A 199 -3.96 -9.95 -14.63
N GLY A 200 -3.65 -8.68 -14.34
CA GLY A 200 -3.81 -8.08 -13.00
C GLY A 200 -2.65 -8.35 -12.03
N ASN A 201 -1.61 -9.08 -12.46
CA ASN A 201 -0.38 -9.27 -11.69
C ASN A 201 0.68 -8.26 -12.13
N ILE A 202 1.38 -7.68 -11.16
CA ILE A 202 2.53 -6.81 -11.40
C ILE A 202 3.80 -7.66 -11.22
N ILE A 203 4.63 -7.72 -12.25
CA ILE A 203 5.93 -8.39 -12.22
C ILE A 203 7.01 -7.33 -12.11
N ILE A 204 7.83 -7.43 -11.06
CA ILE A 204 8.97 -6.55 -10.82
C ILE A 204 10.23 -7.42 -10.77
N LEU A 205 11.30 -6.96 -11.41
CA LEU A 205 12.61 -7.59 -11.25
C LEU A 205 13.23 -7.12 -9.92
N ASP A 206 13.61 -8.07 -9.08
CA ASP A 206 14.30 -7.84 -7.81
C ASP A 206 15.66 -8.57 -7.83
N MET A 207 16.60 -8.10 -7.01
CA MET A 207 17.95 -8.66 -6.93
C MET A 207 18.34 -8.81 -5.47
N GLU A 208 18.60 -10.04 -5.07
CA GLU A 208 19.12 -10.31 -3.73
C GLU A 208 20.59 -10.72 -3.83
N LYS A 209 21.42 -10.16 -2.94
CA LYS A 209 22.77 -10.69 -2.74
C LYS A 209 22.61 -12.09 -2.20
N LYS A 210 23.14 -13.09 -2.91
CA LYS A 210 23.16 -14.48 -2.42
C LYS A 210 23.74 -14.46 -1.01
N LYS A 211 22.94 -14.87 -0.03
CA LYS A 211 23.35 -14.94 1.38
C LYS A 211 24.56 -15.88 1.43
N GLN A 212 25.73 -15.33 1.73
CA GLN A 212 26.91 -16.14 1.92
C GLN A 212 26.68 -16.96 3.19
N ASP A 213 26.60 -18.28 3.07
CA ASP A 213 26.68 -19.15 4.24
C ASP A 213 28.01 -18.86 4.92
N ARG A 214 27.93 -18.15 6.04
CA ARG A 214 29.03 -17.75 6.94
C ARG A 214 30.21 -17.13 6.20
N ILE A 215 30.27 -15.80 6.22
CA ILE A 215 31.58 -15.15 6.34
C ILE A 215 32.20 -15.76 7.61
N VAL A 216 33.15 -16.69 7.44
CA VAL A 216 33.97 -17.19 8.54
C VAL A 216 34.68 -15.94 9.06
N ILE A 217 34.23 -15.46 10.22
CA ILE A 217 34.92 -14.40 10.95
C ILE A 217 36.28 -15.03 11.27
N PRO A 218 37.39 -14.53 10.68
CA PRO A 218 38.70 -15.10 10.98
C PRO A 218 38.95 -14.93 12.48
N ASP A 219 39.56 -15.94 13.09
CA ASP A 219 39.95 -15.92 14.50
C ASP A 219 40.73 -14.64 14.79
N PRO A 220 40.39 -13.85 15.83
CA PRO A 220 41.17 -12.67 16.22
C PRO A 220 42.65 -12.96 16.48
N ALA A 221 43.04 -14.24 16.68
CA ALA A 221 44.44 -14.65 16.76
C ALA A 221 45.22 -14.56 15.43
N ASP A 222 44.53 -14.52 14.28
CA ASP A 222 45.10 -14.36 12.94
C ASP A 222 45.15 -12.87 12.50
N ASP A 223 45.15 -11.92 13.43
CA ASP A 223 45.23 -10.48 13.13
C ASP A 223 46.67 -10.02 12.90
N ASN A 224 47.27 -10.52 11.81
CA ASN A 224 48.44 -9.90 11.23
C ASN A 224 48.06 -8.52 10.64
N CYS A 225 48.93 -7.52 10.82
CA CYS A 225 48.70 -6.11 10.45
C CYS A 225 48.45 -5.89 8.95
N ASN A 226 48.62 -6.93 8.12
CA ASN A 226 48.44 -6.89 6.68
C ASN A 226 46.99 -7.19 6.29
N LYS A 227 46.12 -6.17 6.42
CA LYS A 227 44.69 -6.27 6.08
C LYS A 227 44.42 -6.42 4.58
N GLU A 228 45.40 -6.23 3.70
CA GLU A 228 45.23 -6.35 2.24
C GLU A 228 44.55 -7.65 1.82
N GLN A 229 44.97 -8.80 2.36
CA GLN A 229 44.42 -10.11 1.99
C GLN A 229 43.00 -10.37 2.54
N LYS A 230 42.58 -9.67 3.60
CA LYS A 230 41.25 -9.83 4.22
C LYS A 230 40.15 -9.07 3.46
N PHE A 231 40.51 -8.07 2.65
CA PHE A 231 39.55 -7.16 1.95
C PHE A 231 39.58 -7.29 0.42
N HIS A 232 40.00 -8.42 -0.16
CA HIS A 232 39.75 -8.72 -1.57
C HIS A 232 38.25 -8.98 -1.83
N TYR A 233 37.43 -7.95 -1.66
CA TYR A 233 36.02 -7.94 -2.00
C TYR A 233 35.82 -8.18 -3.49
N SER A 234 36.71 -7.64 -4.35
CA SER A 234 36.58 -7.76 -5.81
C SER A 234 36.71 -9.19 -6.34
N GLN A 235 37.66 -9.97 -5.82
CA GLN A 235 37.85 -11.38 -6.22
C GLN A 235 36.77 -12.28 -5.62
N LYS A 236 36.35 -12.08 -4.35
CA LYS A 236 35.24 -12.85 -3.75
C LYS A 236 33.86 -12.45 -4.31
N SER A 237 33.67 -11.22 -4.79
CA SER A 237 32.42 -10.79 -5.42
C SER A 237 32.29 -11.23 -6.88
N ALA A 238 33.40 -11.54 -7.56
CA ALA A 238 33.37 -12.00 -8.95
C ALA A 238 32.69 -13.38 -9.10
N ASP A 239 32.79 -14.22 -8.07
CA ASP A 239 32.20 -15.57 -8.06
C ASP A 239 30.74 -15.61 -7.58
N VAL A 240 30.26 -14.55 -6.93
CA VAL A 240 28.88 -14.45 -6.45
C VAL A 240 28.07 -13.64 -7.44
N LYS A 241 27.64 -14.29 -8.53
CA LYS A 241 26.61 -13.71 -9.40
C LYS A 241 25.36 -13.42 -8.54
N PRO A 242 24.84 -12.19 -8.53
CA PRO A 242 23.63 -11.88 -7.78
C PRO A 242 22.47 -12.72 -8.34
N GLN A 243 21.62 -13.23 -7.45
CA GLN A 243 20.46 -14.00 -7.86
C GLN A 243 19.32 -13.03 -8.16
N LEU A 244 18.79 -13.11 -9.38
CA LEU A 244 17.65 -12.33 -9.82
C LEU A 244 16.36 -13.05 -9.43
N PHE A 245 15.34 -12.28 -9.07
CA PHE A 245 14.03 -12.78 -8.71
C PHE A 245 12.95 -11.98 -9.44
N PHE A 246 11.90 -12.66 -9.87
CA PHE A 246 10.63 -12.00 -10.14
C PHE A 246 9.88 -11.85 -8.83
N LEU A 247 9.55 -10.62 -8.48
CA LEU A 247 8.57 -10.30 -7.47
C LEU A 247 7.23 -10.12 -8.18
N VAL A 248 6.34 -11.09 -8.01
CA VAL A 248 4.99 -11.06 -8.53
C VAL A 248 4.06 -10.57 -7.43
N ILE A 249 3.33 -9.49 -7.69
CA ILE A 249 2.41 -8.86 -6.74
C ILE A 249 1.00 -8.89 -7.32
N ASN A 250 0.07 -9.45 -6.57
CA ASN A 250 -1.37 -9.34 -6.82
C ASN A 250 -2.02 -8.62 -5.63
N ASP A 251 -2.53 -7.41 -5.88
CA ASP A 251 -3.24 -6.62 -4.86
C ASP A 251 -4.65 -6.26 -5.36
N PRO A 252 -5.68 -7.02 -4.94
CA PRO A 252 -7.06 -6.73 -5.34
C PRO A 252 -7.61 -5.45 -4.69
N GLY A 253 -7.08 -5.00 -3.55
CA GLY A 253 -7.54 -3.79 -2.87
C GLY A 253 -7.09 -2.51 -3.59
N LEU A 254 -5.99 -2.57 -4.34
CA LEU A 254 -5.46 -1.45 -5.12
C LEU A 254 -6.48 -0.88 -6.13
N PHE A 255 -7.27 -1.77 -6.75
CA PHE A 255 -8.33 -1.39 -7.68
C PHE A 255 -9.45 -0.56 -7.03
N ILE A 256 -9.65 -0.69 -5.72
CA ILE A 256 -10.63 0.09 -4.95
C ILE A 256 -10.01 1.41 -4.48
N LEU A 257 -8.74 1.35 -4.03
CA LEU A 257 -8.06 2.49 -3.42
C LEU A 257 -7.82 3.63 -4.41
N PHE A 258 -7.26 3.37 -5.60
CA PHE A 258 -6.92 4.44 -6.54
C PHE A 258 -8.13 5.25 -7.01
N PRO A 259 -9.23 4.63 -7.49
CA PRO A 259 -10.44 5.38 -7.83
C PRO A 259 -11.04 6.08 -6.61
N GLY A 260 -11.01 5.44 -5.44
CA GLY A 260 -11.50 6.00 -4.19
C GLY A 260 -10.83 7.34 -3.85
N PHE A 261 -9.50 7.38 -3.83
CA PHE A 261 -8.75 8.61 -3.57
C PHE A 261 -9.03 9.70 -4.59
N PHE A 262 -9.06 9.34 -5.88
CA PHE A 262 -9.35 10.30 -6.95
C PHE A 262 -10.73 10.95 -6.77
N ILE A 263 -11.77 10.15 -6.48
CA ILE A 263 -13.14 10.65 -6.29
C ILE A 263 -13.22 11.54 -5.04
N VAL A 264 -12.58 11.14 -3.93
CA VAL A 264 -12.57 11.95 -2.70
C VAL A 264 -11.91 13.31 -2.94
N ILE A 265 -10.77 13.34 -3.61
CA ILE A 265 -10.06 14.58 -3.94
C ILE A 265 -10.95 15.48 -4.81
N ALA A 266 -11.59 14.92 -5.85
CA ALA A 266 -12.48 15.67 -6.72
C ALA A 266 -13.69 16.26 -5.96
N ILE A 267 -14.34 15.47 -5.10
CA ILE A 267 -15.48 15.93 -4.30
C ILE A 267 -15.05 17.00 -3.30
N MET A 268 -13.89 16.85 -2.66
CA MET A 268 -13.38 17.83 -1.71
C MET A 268 -13.00 19.14 -2.41
N GLY A 269 -12.30 19.07 -3.55
CA GLY A 269 -11.99 20.23 -4.36
C GLY A 269 -13.24 21.00 -4.77
N TRP A 270 -14.27 20.29 -5.23
CA TRP A 270 -15.56 20.87 -5.56
C TRP A 270 -16.30 21.47 -4.35
N TYR A 271 -16.30 20.77 -3.21
CA TYR A 271 -16.95 21.22 -1.98
C TYR A 271 -16.34 22.53 -1.47
N PHE A 272 -15.01 22.62 -1.40
CA PHE A 272 -14.31 23.82 -0.98
C PHE A 272 -14.47 24.98 -1.97
N TYR A 273 -14.47 24.68 -3.27
CA TYR A 273 -14.74 25.68 -4.30
C TYR A 273 -16.13 26.31 -4.14
N GLN A 274 -17.18 25.50 -3.95
CA GLN A 274 -18.53 26.00 -3.77
C GLN A 274 -18.73 26.77 -2.46
N THR A 275 -18.16 26.29 -1.35
CA THR A 275 -18.28 26.98 -0.06
C THR A 275 -17.54 28.32 -0.07
N ASN A 276 -16.41 28.42 -0.76
CA ASN A 276 -15.67 29.68 -0.92
C ASN A 276 -16.44 30.70 -1.77
N ILE A 277 -17.02 30.29 -2.91
CA ILE A 277 -17.88 31.17 -3.73
C ILE A 277 -19.09 31.66 -2.94
N SER A 278 -19.72 30.79 -2.16
CA SER A 278 -20.87 31.17 -1.34
C SER A 278 -20.51 32.19 -0.26
N LYS A 279 -19.26 32.19 0.23
CA LYS A 279 -18.76 33.16 1.20
C LYS A 279 -18.53 34.51 0.53
N ASN A 280 -17.80 34.54 -0.60
CA ASN A 280 -17.54 35.77 -1.35
C ASN A 280 -18.82 36.49 -1.79
N ASN A 281 -19.86 35.73 -2.21
CA ASN A 281 -21.14 36.33 -2.59
C ASN A 281 -21.91 36.93 -1.40
N LYS A 282 -21.75 36.39 -0.18
CA LYS A 282 -22.33 36.98 1.02
C LYS A 282 -21.60 38.26 1.41
N ASP A 283 -20.27 38.23 1.39
CA ASP A 283 -19.43 39.38 1.74
C ASP A 283 -19.72 40.56 0.77
N LEU A 284 -19.93 40.28 -0.52
CA LEU A 284 -20.34 41.28 -1.52
C LEU A 284 -21.72 41.91 -1.22
N MET A 285 -22.71 41.12 -0.80
CA MET A 285 -24.05 41.63 -0.47
C MET A 285 -24.08 42.42 0.84
N GLU A 286 -23.20 42.09 1.79
CA GLU A 286 -23.08 42.81 3.06
C GLU A 286 -22.44 44.19 2.83
N VAL A 287 -21.41 44.27 1.98
CA VAL A 287 -20.78 45.55 1.57
C VAL A 287 -21.74 46.44 0.76
N GLU A 288 -22.53 45.87 -0.14
CA GLU A 288 -23.53 46.62 -0.91
C GLU A 288 -24.63 47.20 0.00
N ASN A 289 -25.10 46.43 0.98
CA ASN A 289 -26.09 46.91 1.96
C ASN A 289 -25.55 47.98 2.93
N GLU A 290 -24.26 47.94 3.28
CA GLU A 290 -23.63 49.03 4.04
C GLU A 290 -23.49 50.31 3.20
N SER A 291 -23.21 50.18 1.90
CA SER A 291 -23.07 51.34 0.99
C SER A 291 -24.39 52.06 0.67
N ILE A 292 -25.53 51.36 0.78
CA ILE A 292 -26.87 51.93 0.53
C ILE A 292 -27.45 52.63 1.79
N ASN A 293 -26.91 52.35 2.97
CA ASN A 293 -27.36 52.92 4.25
C ASN A 293 -26.52 54.11 4.77
N CYS A 294 -25.64 54.68 3.93
CA CYS A 294 -24.93 55.94 4.19
C CYS A 294 -25.46 57.09 3.33
#